data_AF-A0A8K0C7N2-F1
#
_entry.id   AF-A0A8K0C7N2-F1
#
_cell.length_a   1.000
_cell.length_b   1.000
_cell.length_c   1.000
_cell.angle_alpha   90.00
_cell.angle_beta   90.00
_cell.angle_gamma   90.00
#
_symmetry.space_group_name_H-M   'P 1'
#
loop_
_entity.id
_entity.type
_entity.pdbx_description
1 polymer ?
#
loop_
_entity_poly.entity_id
_entity_poly.type
_entity_poly.pdbx_seq_one_letter_code
_entity_poly.pdbx_strand_id
1 'polypeptide(L)'
;MTKNPPNVDNWKCNNCTSNSKDLTLGDILKKLRLMRTEQSELIRSVNLCHDKIGALARQETAVKEYLQKTETLEAKNSTFEKEDFTLRQKIKDVEQYSKLNLVEIYGVPEPPNEEILNSIHAIGSALDFKIVKKKIRSTLVIDCRKITPNQVITEELSNSSFG
;
A
#
# COMPACT_ATOMS: atom_id res chain seq x y z
N MET A 1 69.86 -43.32 -42.57
CA MET A 1 70.43 -42.95 -41.26
C MET A 1 69.34 -43.12 -40.20
N THR A 2 69.34 -44.28 -39.54
CA THR A 2 68.39 -44.69 -38.50
C THR A 2 68.81 -44.10 -37.16
N LYS A 3 67.97 -43.25 -36.56
CA LYS A 3 68.20 -42.71 -35.22
C LYS A 3 67.57 -43.67 -34.20
N ASN A 4 68.41 -44.31 -33.39
CA ASN A 4 67.99 -45.12 -32.24
C ASN A 4 67.20 -44.26 -31.22
N PRO A 5 66.16 -44.80 -30.58
CA PRO A 5 65.47 -44.10 -29.50
C PRO A 5 66.37 -44.00 -28.25
N PRO A 6 66.23 -42.95 -27.42
CA PRO A 6 67.03 -42.78 -26.22
C PRO A 6 66.68 -43.89 -25.21
N ASN A 7 67.72 -44.61 -24.79
CA ASN A 7 67.69 -45.62 -23.75
C ASN A 7 67.25 -44.98 -22.41
N VAL A 8 66.10 -45.40 -21.89
CA VAL A 8 65.44 -44.80 -20.72
C VAL A 8 65.88 -45.42 -19.38
N ASP A 9 66.86 -46.33 -19.39
CA ASP A 9 67.13 -47.19 -18.22
C ASP A 9 68.28 -46.73 -17.30
N ASN A 10 68.74 -45.47 -17.36
CA ASN A 10 69.93 -45.07 -16.61
C ASN A 10 69.81 -43.87 -15.67
N TRP A 11 68.61 -43.57 -15.16
CA TRP A 11 68.50 -42.60 -14.06
C TRP A 11 68.69 -43.29 -12.70
N LYS A 12 69.94 -43.55 -12.31
CA LYS A 12 70.26 -43.93 -10.93
C LYS A 12 70.46 -42.66 -10.08
N CYS A 13 69.72 -42.56 -8.97
CA CYS A 13 69.91 -41.53 -7.95
C CYS A 13 71.26 -41.73 -7.27
N ASN A 14 72.23 -40.86 -7.52
CA ASN A 14 73.58 -40.98 -6.97
C ASN A 14 73.73 -40.46 -5.52
N ASN A 15 72.66 -39.95 -4.88
CA ASN A 15 72.74 -39.37 -3.53
C ASN A 15 71.49 -39.65 -2.65
N CYS A 16 70.84 -40.79 -2.86
CA CYS A 16 69.75 -41.22 -2.00
C CYS A 16 70.33 -41.86 -0.71
N THR A 17 70.76 -41.04 0.23
CA THR A 17 71.05 -41.45 1.61
C THR A 17 69.79 -42.05 2.23
N SER A 18 69.84 -43.33 2.56
CA SER A 18 68.76 -44.16 3.11
C SER A 18 68.43 -43.80 4.56
N ASN A 19 67.89 -42.60 4.77
CA ASN A 19 67.11 -42.22 5.96
C ASN A 19 65.82 -41.46 5.58
N SER A 20 65.40 -41.56 4.32
CA SER A 20 64.12 -41.04 3.86
C SER A 20 63.13 -42.20 3.82
N LYS A 21 61.96 -42.06 4.46
CA LYS A 21 60.82 -42.93 4.17
C LYS A 21 60.49 -42.71 2.70
N ASP A 22 61.01 -43.58 1.84
CA ASP A 22 60.84 -43.45 0.39
C ASP A 22 59.35 -43.42 0.06
N LEU A 23 58.91 -42.31 -0.53
CA LEU A 23 57.54 -42.17 -1.00
C LEU A 23 57.25 -43.31 -1.98
N THR A 24 56.32 -44.17 -1.61
CA THR A 24 55.96 -45.28 -2.49
C THR A 24 55.03 -44.77 -3.59
N LEU A 25 55.01 -45.44 -4.74
CA LEU A 25 54.01 -45.19 -5.78
C LEU A 25 52.57 -45.29 -5.23
N GLY A 26 52.36 -46.12 -4.21
CA GLY A 26 51.09 -46.24 -3.48
C GLY A 26 50.68 -44.95 -2.75
N ASP A 27 51.64 -44.21 -2.19
CA ASP A 27 51.39 -42.93 -1.51
C ASP A 27 51.04 -41.82 -2.50
N ILE A 28 51.72 -41.81 -3.66
CA ILE A 28 51.39 -40.91 -4.77
C ILE A 28 49.98 -41.18 -5.30
N LEU A 29 49.63 -42.45 -5.53
CA LEU A 29 48.29 -42.84 -6.00
C LEU A 29 47.19 -42.51 -4.99
N LYS A 30 47.45 -42.67 -3.68
CA LYS A 30 46.52 -42.24 -2.63
C LYS A 30 46.32 -40.74 -2.65
N LYS A 31 47.39 -39.95 -2.78
CA LYS A 31 47.30 -38.49 -2.84
C LYS A 31 46.54 -38.01 -4.09
N LEU A 32 46.78 -38.64 -5.25
CA LEU A 32 46.05 -38.34 -6.48
C LEU A 32 44.55 -38.66 -6.37
N ARG A 33 44.18 -39.74 -5.68
CA ARG A 33 42.76 -40.05 -5.39
C ARG A 33 42.13 -39.02 -4.47
N LEU A 34 42.83 -38.61 -3.41
CA LEU A 34 42.38 -37.57 -2.49
C LEU A 34 42.20 -36.21 -3.21
N MET A 35 43.16 -35.82 -4.04
CA MET A 35 43.05 -34.60 -4.84
C MET A 35 41.85 -34.64 -5.78
N ARG A 36 41.56 -35.80 -6.38
CA ARG A 36 40.37 -35.97 -7.23
C ARG A 36 39.05 -35.81 -6.44
N THR A 37 39.00 -36.32 -5.22
CA THR A 37 37.81 -36.15 -4.37
C THR A 37 37.63 -34.70 -3.93
N GLU A 38 38.70 -34.04 -3.48
CA GLU A 38 38.69 -32.62 -3.12
C GLU A 38 38.29 -31.73 -4.31
N GLN A 39 38.80 -32.04 -5.51
CA GLN A 39 38.43 -31.33 -6.74
C GLN A 39 36.95 -31.51 -7.07
N SER A 40 36.40 -32.70 -6.86
CA SER A 40 34.98 -32.99 -7.12
C SER A 40 34.08 -32.24 -6.14
N GLU A 41 34.46 -32.16 -4.87
CA GLU A 41 33.77 -31.37 -3.84
C GLU A 41 33.83 -29.87 -4.12
N LEU A 42 34.99 -29.38 -4.56
CA LEU A 42 35.15 -27.99 -4.96
C LEU A 42 34.24 -27.65 -6.13
N ILE A 43 34.23 -28.45 -7.20
CA ILE A 43 33.34 -28.26 -8.36
C ILE A 43 31.88 -28.21 -7.90
N ARG A 44 31.46 -29.13 -7.01
CA ARG A 44 30.11 -29.13 -6.45
C ARG A 44 29.79 -27.84 -5.69
N SER A 45 30.72 -27.37 -4.86
CA SER A 45 30.55 -26.14 -4.07
C SER A 45 30.47 -24.89 -4.95
N VAL A 46 31.26 -24.84 -6.02
CA VAL A 46 31.27 -23.72 -6.98
C VAL A 46 29.97 -23.69 -7.77
N ASN A 47 29.49 -24.83 -8.25
CA ASN A 47 28.21 -24.91 -8.95
C ASN A 47 27.05 -24.48 -8.04
N LEU A 48 27.03 -24.94 -6.80
CA LEU A 48 26.02 -24.53 -5.82
C LEU A 48 26.08 -23.02 -5.54
N CYS A 49 27.28 -22.44 -5.46
CA CYS A 49 27.46 -21.00 -5.30
C CYS A 49 26.91 -20.25 -6.51
N HIS A 50 27.21 -20.71 -7.73
CA HIS A 50 26.71 -20.11 -8.96
C HIS A 50 25.17 -20.11 -9.03
N ASP A 51 24.54 -21.23 -8.67
CA ASP A 51 23.08 -21.34 -8.61
C ASP A 51 22.47 -20.36 -7.61
N LYS A 52 23.09 -20.23 -6.42
CA LYS A 52 22.65 -19.28 -5.40
C LYS A 52 22.81 -17.83 -5.83
N ILE A 53 23.92 -17.48 -6.49
CA ILE A 53 24.13 -16.14 -7.05
C ILE A 53 23.06 -15.84 -8.11
N GLY A 54 22.75 -16.79 -8.98
CA GLY A 54 21.68 -16.66 -9.96
C GLY A 54 20.30 -16.45 -9.30
N ALA A 55 20.01 -17.17 -8.23
CA ALA A 55 18.77 -16.99 -7.47
C ALA A 55 18.69 -15.62 -6.79
N LEU A 56 19.79 -15.15 -6.19
CA LEU A 56 19.87 -13.82 -5.57
C LEU A 56 19.67 -12.70 -6.58
N ALA A 57 20.27 -12.81 -7.77
CA ALA A 57 20.08 -11.82 -8.83
C ALA A 57 18.61 -11.71 -9.26
N ARG A 58 17.90 -12.84 -9.36
CA ARG A 58 16.45 -12.87 -9.67
C ARG A 58 15.61 -12.29 -8.54
N GLN A 59 15.99 -12.54 -7.29
CA GLN A 59 15.31 -11.93 -6.14
C GLN A 59 15.52 -10.42 -6.11
N GLU A 60 16.72 -9.93 -6.42
CA GLU A 60 17.02 -8.51 -6.49
C GLU A 60 16.13 -7.80 -7.53
N THR A 61 15.95 -8.40 -8.71
CA THR A 61 15.05 -7.85 -9.74
C THR A 61 13.60 -7.80 -9.27
N ALA A 62 13.11 -8.87 -8.62
CA ALA A 62 11.75 -8.90 -8.10
C ALA A 62 11.52 -7.85 -7.00
N VAL A 63 12.50 -7.68 -6.10
CA VAL A 63 12.43 -6.65 -5.04
C VAL A 63 12.37 -5.24 -5.66
N LYS A 64 13.15 -4.95 -6.70
CA LYS A 64 13.08 -3.66 -7.41
C LYS A 64 11.71 -3.41 -8.03
N GLU A 65 11.10 -4.42 -8.64
CA GLU A 65 9.73 -4.30 -9.18
C GLU A 65 8.69 -4.04 -8.09
N TYR A 66 8.80 -4.72 -6.94
CA TYR A 66 7.91 -4.49 -5.81
C TYR A 66 8.06 -3.07 -5.24
N LEU A 67 9.28 -2.57 -5.11
CA LEU A 67 9.53 -1.18 -4.66
C LEU A 67 8.87 -0.17 -5.60
N GLN A 68 9.04 -0.32 -6.91
CA GLN A 68 8.39 0.55 -7.89
C GLN A 68 6.86 0.51 -7.81
N LYS A 69 6.29 -0.69 -7.59
CA LYS A 69 4.84 -0.84 -7.39
C LYS A 69 4.38 -0.13 -6.12
N THR A 70 5.12 -0.25 -5.02
CA THR A 70 4.82 0.44 -3.76
C THR A 70 4.83 1.95 -3.95
N GLU A 71 5.88 2.51 -4.53
CA GLU A 71 5.97 3.95 -4.81
C GLU A 71 4.80 4.45 -5.69
N THR A 72 4.45 3.68 -6.72
CA THR A 72 3.31 3.99 -7.59
C THR A 72 1.99 3.96 -6.83
N LEU A 73 1.80 2.98 -5.95
CA LEU A 73 0.57 2.85 -5.16
C LEU A 73 0.45 3.96 -4.12
N GLU A 74 1.56 4.33 -3.46
CA GLU A 74 1.58 5.46 -2.52
C GLU A 74 1.24 6.78 -3.21
N ALA A 75 1.81 7.03 -4.40
CA ALA A 75 1.49 8.22 -5.18
C ALA A 75 0.01 8.28 -5.60
N LYS A 76 -0.57 7.14 -6.01
CA LYS A 76 -1.99 7.03 -6.34
C LYS A 76 -2.88 7.25 -5.12
N ASN A 77 -2.53 6.65 -3.98
CA ASN A 77 -3.30 6.80 -2.74
C ASN A 77 -3.33 8.28 -2.29
N SER A 78 -2.18 8.95 -2.29
CA SER A 78 -2.12 10.39 -1.97
C SER A 78 -2.96 11.24 -2.94
N THR A 79 -3.02 10.86 -4.21
CA THR A 79 -3.86 11.55 -5.20
C THR A 79 -5.34 11.34 -4.89
N PHE A 80 -5.76 10.11 -4.64
CA PHE A 80 -7.15 9.80 -4.29
C PHE A 80 -7.60 10.46 -2.99
N GLU A 81 -6.74 10.54 -1.97
CA GLU A 81 -7.06 11.24 -0.72
C GLU A 81 -7.32 12.74 -0.96
N LYS A 82 -6.55 13.38 -1.84
CA LYS A 82 -6.77 14.79 -2.21
C LYS A 82 -8.06 14.97 -3.00
N GLU A 83 -8.37 14.05 -3.91
CA GLU A 83 -9.62 14.06 -4.66
C GLU A 83 -10.83 13.86 -3.75
N ASP A 84 -10.77 12.88 -2.84
CA ASP A 84 -11.83 12.63 -1.85
C ASP A 84 -12.06 13.85 -0.97
N PHE A 85 -10.98 14.46 -0.46
CA PHE A 85 -11.07 15.70 0.31
C PHE A 85 -11.76 16.82 -0.49
N THR A 86 -11.35 17.02 -1.75
CA THR A 86 -11.92 18.05 -2.62
C THR A 86 -13.39 17.79 -2.92
N LEU A 87 -13.76 16.54 -3.18
CA LEU A 87 -15.15 16.14 -3.45
C LEU A 87 -16.03 16.32 -2.22
N ARG A 88 -15.55 15.93 -1.04
CA ARG A 88 -16.26 16.19 0.23
C ARG A 88 -16.49 17.67 0.48
N GLN A 89 -15.50 18.50 0.19
CA GLN A 89 -15.65 19.95 0.32
C GLN A 89 -16.71 20.48 -0.66
N LYS A 90 -16.67 20.06 -1.93
CA LYS A 90 -17.70 20.44 -2.91
C LYS A 90 -19.11 19.99 -2.50
N ILE A 91 -19.25 18.77 -1.97
CA ILE A 91 -20.54 18.27 -1.46
C ILE A 91 -21.02 19.17 -0.32
N LYS A 92 -20.14 19.46 0.65
CA LYS A 92 -20.46 20.34 1.77
C LYS A 92 -20.88 21.74 1.30
N ASP A 93 -20.18 22.29 0.33
CA ASP A 93 -20.52 23.60 -0.24
C ASP A 93 -21.92 23.54 -0.87
N VAL A 94 -22.21 22.52 -1.69
CA VAL A 94 -23.54 22.34 -2.33
C VAL A 94 -24.64 22.13 -1.28
N GLU A 95 -24.40 21.34 -0.24
CA GLU A 95 -25.35 21.15 0.86
C GLU A 95 -25.62 22.46 1.60
N GLN A 96 -24.56 23.23 1.87
CA GLN A 96 -24.68 24.54 2.48
C GLN A 96 -25.47 25.50 1.58
N TYR A 97 -25.17 25.53 0.28
CA TYR A 97 -25.91 26.34 -0.70
C TYR A 97 -27.39 25.94 -0.75
N SER A 98 -27.70 24.65 -0.69
CA SER A 98 -29.08 24.16 -0.66
C SER A 98 -29.81 24.56 0.62
N LYS A 99 -29.10 24.75 1.74
CA LYS A 99 -29.67 25.11 3.05
C LYS A 99 -29.67 26.61 3.34
N LEU A 100 -29.16 27.45 2.44
CA LEU A 100 -29.05 28.91 2.67
C LEU A 100 -30.38 29.58 3.04
N ASN A 101 -31.48 29.10 2.45
CA ASN A 101 -32.81 29.64 2.71
C ASN A 101 -33.62 28.74 3.63
N LEU A 102 -32.97 27.81 4.34
CA LEU A 102 -33.62 26.80 5.14
C LEU A 102 -33.48 27.14 6.63
N VAL A 103 -34.59 27.37 7.32
CA VAL A 103 -34.60 27.57 8.78
C VAL A 103 -34.88 26.25 9.47
N GLU A 104 -33.98 25.83 10.35
CA GLU A 104 -34.08 24.60 11.15
C GLU A 104 -34.56 24.92 12.58
N ILE A 105 -35.78 24.53 12.95
CA ILE A 105 -36.34 24.76 14.29
C ILE A 105 -36.33 23.46 15.09
N TYR A 106 -35.72 23.52 16.28
CA TYR A 106 -35.54 22.39 17.16
C TYR A 106 -36.41 22.45 18.42
N GLY A 107 -36.89 21.28 18.87
CA GLY A 107 -37.60 21.14 20.14
C GLY A 107 -39.07 21.59 20.12
N VAL A 108 -39.69 21.59 18.95
CA VAL A 108 -41.13 21.87 18.82
C VAL A 108 -41.91 20.62 19.26
N PRO A 109 -42.77 20.70 20.29
CA PRO A 109 -43.58 19.56 20.70
C PRO A 109 -44.47 19.10 19.53
N GLU A 110 -44.67 17.78 19.37
CA GLU A 110 -45.56 17.19 18.36
C GLU A 110 -46.92 16.77 18.98
N PRO A 111 -47.88 17.69 19.18
CA PRO A 111 -49.24 17.30 19.47
C PRO A 111 -49.89 16.63 18.24
N PRO A 112 -50.78 15.64 18.45
CA PRO A 112 -51.50 15.01 17.35
C PRO A 112 -52.39 16.04 16.65
N ASN A 113 -52.36 16.05 15.31
CA ASN A 113 -53.09 16.97 14.41
C ASN A 113 -52.67 18.46 14.47
N GLU A 114 -51.40 18.77 14.78
CA GLU A 114 -50.92 20.15 14.73
C GLU A 114 -50.75 20.68 13.30
N GLU A 115 -51.19 21.91 13.06
CA GLU A 115 -50.81 22.67 11.86
C GLU A 115 -49.48 23.39 12.10
N ILE A 116 -48.41 22.86 11.50
CA ILE A 116 -47.02 23.35 11.60
C ILE A 116 -46.91 24.87 11.34
N LEU A 117 -47.70 25.40 10.41
CA LEU A 117 -47.72 26.83 10.08
C LEU A 117 -48.11 27.71 11.26
N ASN A 118 -48.99 27.23 12.15
CA ASN A 118 -49.42 27.99 13.32
C ASN A 118 -48.30 28.07 14.36
N SER A 119 -47.55 26.98 14.56
CA SER A 119 -46.37 26.91 15.41
C SER A 119 -45.27 27.84 14.89
N ILE A 120 -45.02 27.83 13.58
CA ILE A 120 -44.09 28.76 12.91
C ILE A 120 -44.50 30.22 13.15
N HIS A 121 -45.78 30.56 12.98
CA HIS A 121 -46.26 31.91 13.24
C HIS A 121 -46.13 32.34 14.71
N ALA A 122 -46.38 31.41 15.65
CA ALA A 122 -46.21 31.67 17.06
C ALA A 122 -44.73 31.94 17.40
N ILE A 123 -43.81 31.17 16.82
CA ILE A 123 -42.37 31.36 16.98
C ILE A 123 -41.92 32.69 16.36
N GLY A 124 -42.35 32.99 15.14
CA GLY A 124 -42.06 34.27 14.50
C GLY A 124 -42.55 35.45 15.34
N SER A 125 -43.78 35.36 15.87
CA SER A 125 -44.35 36.39 16.74
C SER A 125 -43.59 36.55 18.06
N ALA A 126 -43.10 35.45 18.65
CA ALA A 126 -42.29 35.48 19.86
C ALA A 126 -40.91 36.10 19.64
N LEU A 127 -40.39 36.06 18.41
CA LEU A 127 -39.11 36.66 18.00
C LEU A 127 -39.27 38.06 17.38
N ASP A 128 -40.46 38.67 17.48
CA ASP A 128 -40.82 39.94 16.82
C ASP A 128 -40.60 39.94 15.29
N PHE A 129 -40.62 38.76 14.67
CA PHE A 129 -40.44 38.57 13.24
C PHE A 129 -41.75 38.17 12.56
N LYS A 130 -42.30 39.08 11.74
CA LYS A 130 -43.55 38.84 11.00
C LYS A 130 -43.32 37.95 9.78
N ILE A 131 -43.51 36.64 9.97
CA ILE A 131 -43.50 35.66 8.88
C ILE A 131 -44.79 35.79 8.07
N VAL A 132 -44.70 35.85 6.73
CA VAL A 132 -45.84 35.93 5.82
C VAL A 132 -46.04 34.56 5.19
N LYS A 133 -47.23 33.94 5.35
CA LYS A 133 -47.54 32.58 4.83
C LYS A 133 -47.14 32.37 3.36
N LYS A 134 -47.33 33.38 2.51
CA LYS A 134 -46.99 33.32 1.07
C LYS A 134 -45.50 33.24 0.76
N LYS A 135 -44.61 33.59 1.71
CA LYS A 135 -43.16 33.53 1.54
C LYS A 135 -42.56 32.18 1.91
N ILE A 136 -43.32 31.35 2.63
CA ILE A 136 -42.95 29.99 3.00
C ILE A 136 -43.22 29.10 1.78
N ARG A 137 -42.19 28.46 1.26
CA ARG A 137 -42.32 27.59 0.09
C ARG A 137 -42.77 26.19 0.48
N SER A 138 -42.21 25.64 1.55
CA SER A 138 -42.52 24.31 2.06
C SER A 138 -42.17 24.23 3.54
N THR A 139 -42.79 23.27 4.23
CA THR A 139 -42.56 22.94 5.64
C THR A 139 -42.47 21.42 5.77
N LEU A 140 -41.46 20.92 6.45
CA LEU A 140 -41.24 19.49 6.65
C LEU A 140 -40.89 19.22 8.12
N VAL A 141 -41.52 18.21 8.70
CA VAL A 141 -41.17 17.66 10.02
C VAL A 141 -40.25 16.46 9.80
N ILE A 142 -39.06 16.51 10.37
CA ILE A 142 -38.07 15.43 10.28
C ILE A 142 -38.01 14.70 11.62
N ASP A 143 -38.31 13.39 11.61
CA ASP A 143 -38.16 12.53 12.79
C ASP A 143 -36.68 12.22 13.04
N CYS A 144 -36.10 12.90 14.03
CA CYS A 144 -34.70 12.77 14.40
C CYS A 144 -34.39 11.52 15.27
N ARG A 145 -35.32 10.57 15.47
CA ARG A 145 -35.05 9.37 16.30
C ARG A 145 -33.95 8.43 15.76
N LYS A 146 -33.47 8.61 14.52
CA LYS A 146 -32.37 7.81 13.93
C LYS A 146 -31.01 8.51 13.88
N ILE A 147 -30.94 9.80 14.18
CA ILE A 147 -29.71 10.61 14.20
C ILE A 147 -29.88 11.59 15.36
N THR A 148 -29.23 11.32 16.51
CA THR A 148 -29.08 12.13 17.76
C THR A 148 -30.09 13.27 18.06
N PRO A 149 -30.52 13.41 19.33
CA PRO A 149 -31.82 13.99 19.67
C PRO A 149 -31.87 15.50 19.42
N ASN A 150 -32.73 15.92 18.48
CA ASN A 150 -33.76 16.94 18.63
C ASN A 150 -34.36 17.22 17.23
N GLN A 151 -35.69 17.26 17.13
CA GLN A 151 -36.47 17.42 15.88
C GLN A 151 -36.02 18.63 15.07
N VAL A 152 -36.09 18.55 13.73
CA VAL A 152 -35.76 19.67 12.82
C VAL A 152 -37.01 20.00 12.01
N ILE A 153 -37.55 21.21 12.14
CA ILE A 153 -38.50 21.77 11.17
C ILE A 153 -37.69 22.55 10.15
N THR A 154 -37.79 22.23 8.87
CA THR A 154 -37.09 22.94 7.79
C THR A 154 -38.04 23.87 7.04
N GLU A 155 -37.73 25.17 6.94
CA GLU A 155 -38.48 26.16 6.15
C GLU A 155 -37.68 26.69 4.98
N GLU A 156 -38.10 26.50 3.72
CA GLU A 156 -37.53 27.21 2.57
C GLU A 156 -38.15 28.62 2.42
N LEU A 157 -37.33 29.67 2.58
CA LEU A 157 -37.66 31.05 2.26
C LEU A 157 -37.44 31.32 0.76
N SER A 158 -38.46 31.89 0.11
CA SER A 158 -38.36 32.35 -1.29
C SER A 158 -37.56 33.66 -1.38
N ASN A 159 -36.39 33.62 -2.04
CA ASN A 159 -35.64 34.83 -2.39
C ASN A 159 -36.37 35.58 -3.50
N SER A 160 -36.92 36.75 -3.17
CA SER A 160 -37.19 37.79 -4.17
C SER A 160 -35.85 38.36 -4.63
N SER A 161 -35.56 38.15 -5.92
CA SER A 161 -34.51 38.79 -6.74
C SER A 161 -33.89 40.05 -6.13
N PHE A 162 -32.60 39.97 -5.75
CA PHE A 162 -31.72 41.13 -5.76
C PHE A 162 -31.24 41.32 -7.20
N GLY A 163 -31.65 42.44 -7.81
CA GLY A 163 -31.04 42.96 -9.03
C GLY A 163 -29.73 43.68 -8.75
#